data_AF-A0A9R1XXU8-F1
#
_entry.id   AF-A0A9R1XXU8-F1
#
_cell.length_a   1.000
_cell.length_b   1.000
_cell.length_c   1.000
_cell.angle_alpha   90.00
_cell.angle_beta   90.00
_cell.angle_gamma   90.00
#
_symmetry.space_group_name_H-M   'P 1'
#
loop_
_entity.id
_entity.type
_entity.pdbx_description
1 polymer ?
#
loop_
_entity_poly.entity_id
_entity_poly.type
_entity_poly.pdbx_seq_one_letter_code
_entity_poly.pdbx_strand_id
1 'polypeptide(L)'
;MDELTSAVIVSYMMVLFNKLKYGSPERDHGICFVNPAVISPSTRKGKSKNIDDASRGLADRLSKRKGNDIIFMPYNPGHWVLGVLDMKSDTCYYLDSLSSGNFNMQLKQIVDSAMVLYTTQSGSNKRVKLNWVNVTCPVQPGSTECGYYMLRFMKEIVEEGIEVLIRDGKAEYTTADIDEIREEWSTFVTCFIYR
;
A
#
# COMPACT_ATOMS: atom_id res chain seq x y z
N MET A 1 -3.95 -13.10 17.95
CA MET A 1 -4.09 -13.00 16.49
C MET A 1 -2.68 -12.94 15.94
N ASP A 2 -2.35 -13.68 14.89
CA ASP A 2 -1.03 -13.57 14.29
C ASP A 2 -1.04 -12.44 13.27
N GLU A 3 0.12 -11.80 13.07
CA GLU A 3 0.27 -10.81 12.00
C GLU A 3 -0.03 -11.43 10.64
N LEU A 4 -0.70 -10.65 9.78
CA LEU A 4 -0.98 -11.11 8.42
C LEU A 4 0.31 -11.34 7.64
N THR A 5 0.35 -12.45 6.89
CA THR A 5 1.48 -12.72 6.02
C THR A 5 1.38 -11.92 4.72
N SER A 6 2.51 -11.73 4.03
CA SER A 6 2.51 -11.09 2.70
C SER A 6 1.60 -11.78 1.69
N ALA A 7 1.37 -13.10 1.83
CA ALA A 7 0.45 -13.85 0.97
C ALA A 7 -1.01 -13.40 1.16
N VAL A 8 -1.42 -13.17 2.41
CA VAL A 8 -2.76 -12.65 2.72
C VAL A 8 -2.89 -11.23 2.15
N ILE A 9 -1.90 -10.37 2.36
CA ILE A 9 -1.90 -9.00 1.83
C ILE A 9 -2.06 -8.99 0.30
N VAL A 10 -1.24 -9.79 -0.42
CA VAL A 10 -1.32 -9.90 -1.88
C VAL A 10 -2.66 -10.46 -2.34
N SER A 11 -3.21 -11.44 -1.62
CA SER A 11 -4.52 -11.99 -1.96
C SER A 11 -5.65 -10.97 -1.79
N TYR A 12 -5.58 -10.12 -0.76
CA TYR A 12 -6.56 -9.06 -0.57
C TYR A 12 -6.42 -7.93 -1.60
N MET A 13 -5.19 -7.60 -2.02
CA MET A 13 -4.97 -6.69 -3.15
C MET A 13 -5.66 -7.20 -4.43
N MET A 14 -5.75 -8.53 -4.61
CA MET A 14 -6.52 -9.12 -5.71
C MET A 14 -8.03 -8.96 -5.54
N VAL A 15 -8.56 -9.01 -4.31
CA VAL A 15 -9.97 -8.69 -4.02
C VAL A 15 -10.27 -7.26 -4.49
N LEU A 16 -9.46 -6.30 -4.06
CA LEU A 16 -9.61 -4.88 -4.43
C LEU A 16 -9.43 -4.66 -5.94
N PHE A 17 -8.46 -5.33 -6.57
CA PHE A 17 -8.29 -5.28 -8.02
C PHE A 17 -9.53 -5.79 -8.76
N ASN A 18 -10.16 -6.86 -8.29
CA ASN A 18 -11.41 -7.35 -8.90
C ASN A 18 -12.55 -6.35 -8.73
N LYS A 19 -12.67 -5.72 -7.56
CA LYS A 19 -13.63 -4.63 -7.32
C LYS A 19 -13.42 -3.46 -8.28
N LEU A 20 -12.18 -3.03 -8.49
CA LEU A 20 -11.86 -1.95 -9.44
C LEU A 20 -12.16 -2.34 -10.89
N LYS A 21 -11.83 -3.57 -11.28
CA LYS A 21 -11.98 -4.03 -12.67
C LYS A 21 -13.44 -4.31 -13.07
N TYR A 22 -14.23 -4.85 -12.15
CA TYR A 22 -15.60 -5.30 -12.43
C TYR A 22 -16.69 -4.50 -11.69
N GLY A 23 -16.30 -3.53 -10.87
CA GLY A 23 -17.21 -2.60 -10.21
C GLY A 23 -17.62 -1.43 -11.12
N SER A 24 -18.31 -0.45 -10.54
CA SER A 24 -18.76 0.74 -11.26
C SER A 24 -17.56 1.54 -11.83
N PRO A 25 -17.61 1.99 -13.11
CA PRO A 25 -16.51 2.72 -13.74
C PRO A 25 -16.07 3.99 -13.01
N GLU A 26 -16.98 4.62 -12.26
CA GLU A 26 -16.73 5.82 -11.46
C GLU A 26 -15.72 5.59 -10.31
N ARG A 27 -15.43 4.32 -9.99
CA ARG A 27 -14.49 3.92 -8.94
C ARG A 27 -13.12 3.47 -9.48
N ASP A 28 -12.87 3.53 -10.79
CA ASP A 28 -11.53 3.29 -11.32
C ASP A 28 -10.67 4.54 -11.08
N HIS A 29 -10.17 4.66 -9.85
CA HIS A 29 -9.25 5.72 -9.43
C HIS A 29 -7.84 5.57 -10.04
N GLY A 30 -7.66 4.67 -11.02
CA GLY A 30 -6.36 4.38 -11.59
C GLY A 30 -5.40 3.88 -10.52
N ILE A 31 -5.81 2.88 -9.72
CA ILE A 31 -4.97 2.34 -8.64
C ILE A 31 -4.07 1.21 -9.16
N CYS A 32 -2.80 1.29 -8.81
CA CYS A 32 -1.80 0.26 -9.05
C CYS A 32 -1.29 -0.31 -7.73
N PHE A 33 -1.06 -1.62 -7.71
CA PHE A 33 -0.59 -2.33 -6.53
C PHE A 33 0.87 -2.76 -6.70
N VAL A 34 1.70 -2.57 -5.68
CA VAL A 34 3.08 -3.07 -5.57
C VAL A 34 3.10 -4.28 -4.65
N ASN A 35 3.66 -5.40 -5.13
CA ASN A 35 3.82 -6.58 -4.29
C ASN A 35 4.81 -6.29 -3.15
N PRO A 36 4.46 -6.51 -1.87
CA PRO A 36 5.32 -6.20 -0.74
C PRO A 36 6.67 -6.92 -0.78
N ALA A 37 6.78 -8.10 -1.42
CA ALA A 37 8.04 -8.81 -1.61
C ALA A 37 9.05 -8.06 -2.52
N VAL A 38 8.57 -7.06 -3.28
CA VAL A 38 9.42 -6.21 -4.12
C VAL A 38 10.14 -5.15 -3.28
N ILE A 39 9.52 -4.63 -2.23
CA ILE A 39 10.05 -3.49 -1.48
C ILE A 39 10.41 -3.79 -0.03
N SER A 40 9.76 -4.77 0.59
CA SER A 40 9.98 -5.13 1.99
C SER A 40 11.30 -5.88 2.17
N PRO A 41 12.00 -5.69 3.30
CA PRO A 41 13.12 -6.52 3.70
C PRO A 41 12.71 -8.01 3.74
N SER A 42 13.55 -8.89 3.17
CA SER A 42 13.31 -10.32 3.24
C SER A 42 13.64 -10.86 4.64
N THR A 43 12.68 -11.58 5.24
CA THR A 43 12.83 -12.30 6.52
C THR A 43 13.55 -13.64 6.37
N ARG A 44 13.83 -14.11 5.15
CA ARG A 44 14.56 -15.37 4.94
C ARG A 44 16.02 -15.20 5.37
N LYS A 45 16.50 -16.11 6.22
CA LYS A 45 17.93 -16.26 6.58
C LYS A 45 18.75 -16.35 5.29
N GLY A 46 19.42 -15.26 4.90
CA GLY A 46 20.41 -15.29 3.83
C GLY A 46 20.53 -14.05 2.97
N LYS A 47 19.50 -13.19 2.83
CA LYS A 47 19.59 -11.93 2.04
C LYS A 47 18.50 -10.95 2.50
N SER A 48 18.89 -9.87 3.19
CA SER A 48 18.04 -8.67 3.25
C SER A 48 18.02 -8.04 1.86
N LYS A 49 16.87 -7.50 1.44
CA LYS A 49 16.80 -6.77 0.18
C LYS A 49 17.48 -5.42 0.38
N ASN A 50 18.45 -5.08 -0.48
CA ASN A 50 19.06 -3.75 -0.41
C ASN A 50 18.12 -2.70 -1.02
N ILE A 51 18.34 -1.44 -0.65
CA ILE A 51 17.52 -0.31 -1.10
C ILE A 51 17.53 -0.22 -2.64
N ASP A 52 18.67 -0.47 -3.29
CA ASP A 52 18.79 -0.36 -4.75
C ASP A 52 17.92 -1.37 -5.51
N ASP A 53 17.90 -2.63 -5.06
CA ASP A 53 17.08 -3.70 -5.65
C ASP A 53 15.59 -3.41 -5.45
N ALA A 54 15.22 -2.92 -4.26
CA ALA A 54 13.85 -2.51 -3.97
C ALA A 54 13.44 -1.30 -4.83
N SER A 55 14.33 -0.31 -4.97
CA SER A 55 14.11 0.90 -5.77
C SER A 55 13.94 0.58 -7.24
N ARG A 56 14.79 -0.28 -7.81
CA ARG A 56 14.66 -0.78 -9.18
C ARG A 56 13.35 -1.53 -9.39
N GLY A 57 13.00 -2.43 -8.47
CA GLY A 57 11.76 -3.18 -8.55
C GLY A 57 10.51 -2.28 -8.50
N LEU A 58 10.53 -1.22 -7.69
CA LEU A 58 9.47 -0.23 -7.67
C LEU A 58 9.45 0.61 -8.96
N ALA A 59 10.59 1.08 -9.45
CA ALA A 59 10.69 1.83 -10.71
C ALA A 59 10.16 1.02 -11.91
N ASP A 60 10.49 -0.27 -12.00
CA ASP A 60 9.97 -1.19 -13.02
C ASP A 60 8.45 -1.35 -12.93
N ARG A 61 7.88 -1.27 -11.72
CA ARG A 61 6.42 -1.29 -11.54
C ARG A 61 5.79 0.02 -11.99
N LEU A 62 6.42 1.15 -11.68
CA LEU A 62 5.96 2.48 -12.11
C LEU A 62 5.96 2.61 -13.63
N SER A 63 6.98 2.10 -14.33
CA SER A 63 7.08 2.19 -15.79
C SER A 63 6.01 1.36 -16.53
N LYS A 64 5.51 0.29 -15.91
CA LYS A 64 4.48 -0.61 -16.48
C LYS A 64 3.05 -0.19 -16.16
N ARG A 65 2.84 0.91 -15.43
CA ARG A 65 1.50 1.37 -15.04
C ARG A 65 0.73 1.88 -16.26
N LYS A 66 -0.58 1.65 -16.30
CA LYS A 66 -1.43 1.99 -17.47
C LYS A 66 -2.21 3.27 -17.23
N GLY A 67 -1.50 4.38 -16.98
CA GLY A 67 -2.13 5.64 -16.60
C GLY A 67 -2.68 5.64 -15.16
N ASN A 68 -2.24 4.69 -14.33
CA ASN A 68 -2.56 4.67 -12.91
C ASN A 68 -1.91 5.85 -12.20
N ASP A 69 -2.70 6.62 -11.46
CA ASP A 69 -2.25 7.81 -10.73
C ASP A 69 -1.90 7.50 -9.28
N ILE A 70 -2.56 6.49 -8.68
CA ILE A 70 -2.38 6.13 -7.28
C ILE A 70 -1.68 4.77 -7.18
N ILE A 71 -0.63 4.67 -6.37
CA ILE A 71 0.13 3.43 -6.19
C ILE A 71 0.16 3.03 -4.72
N PHE A 72 -0.38 1.85 -4.42
CA PHE A 72 -0.28 1.22 -3.10
C PHE A 72 1.00 0.43 -2.95
N MET A 73 1.71 0.72 -1.87
CA MET A 73 3.02 0.17 -1.51
C MET A 73 2.96 -0.41 -0.09
N PRO A 74 2.32 -1.58 0.11
CA PRO A 74 2.39 -2.28 1.38
C PRO A 74 3.84 -2.66 1.67
N TYR A 75 4.31 -2.31 2.87
CA TYR A 75 5.70 -2.47 3.27
C TYR A 75 5.77 -3.02 4.70
N ASN A 76 6.69 -3.97 4.92
CA ASN A 76 6.85 -4.61 6.23
C ASN A 76 8.34 -4.66 6.65
N PRO A 77 8.83 -3.69 7.45
CA PRO A 77 10.14 -3.74 8.09
C PRO A 77 10.13 -4.49 9.44
N GLY A 78 9.05 -5.22 9.76
CA GLY A 78 8.75 -5.81 11.07
C GLY A 78 7.37 -5.43 11.62
N HIS A 79 6.57 -4.67 10.86
CA HIS A 79 5.21 -4.21 11.13
C HIS A 79 4.58 -3.73 9.81
N TRP A 80 3.30 -3.95 9.54
CA TRP A 80 2.70 -3.53 8.27
C TRP A 80 2.41 -2.03 8.24
N VAL A 81 2.92 -1.36 7.20
CA VAL A 81 2.64 0.05 6.89
C VAL A 81 2.29 0.21 5.41
N LEU A 82 1.56 1.27 5.09
CA LEU A 82 1.16 1.58 3.72
C LEU A 82 1.82 2.86 3.23
N GLY A 83 2.60 2.76 2.16
CA GLY A 83 2.89 3.91 1.30
C GLY A 83 1.80 4.06 0.24
N VAL A 84 1.29 5.27 0.05
CA VAL A 84 0.38 5.62 -1.05
C VAL A 84 1.01 6.74 -1.84
N LEU A 85 1.47 6.45 -3.05
CA LEU A 85 2.07 7.43 -3.94
C LEU A 85 1.01 7.97 -4.90
N ASP A 86 0.77 9.27 -4.85
CA ASP A 86 -0.01 10.02 -5.82
C ASP A 86 0.92 10.66 -6.85
N MET A 87 0.85 10.16 -8.08
CA MET A 87 1.67 10.61 -9.21
C MET A 87 1.24 11.98 -9.74
N LYS A 88 0.01 12.44 -9.46
CA LYS A 88 -0.47 13.76 -9.90
C LYS A 88 0.13 14.87 -9.06
N SER A 89 0.14 14.68 -7.74
CA SER A 89 0.63 15.68 -6.79
C SER A 89 2.10 15.48 -6.37
N ASP A 90 2.76 14.42 -6.84
CA ASP A 90 4.07 13.96 -6.34
C ASP A 90 4.10 13.80 -4.82
N THR A 91 2.98 13.36 -4.22
CA THR A 91 2.86 13.17 -2.77
C THR A 91 2.90 11.68 -2.42
N CYS A 92 3.74 11.32 -1.45
CA CYS A 92 3.72 10.01 -0.83
C CYS A 92 3.13 10.13 0.58
N TYR A 93 1.94 9.56 0.75
CA TYR A 93 1.29 9.41 2.04
C TYR A 93 1.82 8.15 2.72
N TYR A 94 2.11 8.26 4.01
CA TYR A 94 2.54 7.16 4.85
C TYR A 94 1.49 6.93 5.92
N LEU A 95 0.97 5.70 5.98
CA LEU A 95 0.00 5.28 6.98
C LEU A 95 0.60 4.19 7.84
N ASP A 96 0.53 4.39 9.14
CA ASP A 96 1.07 3.51 10.16
C ASP A 96 0.11 3.47 11.37
N SER A 97 -0.54 2.32 11.56
CA SER A 97 -1.50 2.10 12.64
C SER A 97 -0.87 2.05 14.04
N LEU A 98 0.46 2.00 14.17
CA LEU A 98 1.14 2.20 15.46
C LEU A 98 1.41 3.67 15.78
N SER A 99 1.08 4.58 14.86
CA SER A 99 1.24 6.03 15.04
C SER A 99 2.65 6.44 15.49
N SER A 100 3.70 5.88 14.87
CA SER A 100 5.10 6.14 15.22
C SER A 100 5.58 7.59 15.01
N GLY A 101 4.74 8.46 14.44
CA GLY A 101 5.00 9.88 14.20
C GLY A 101 6.05 10.15 13.11
N ASN A 102 6.80 9.14 12.68
CA ASN A 102 7.89 9.24 11.73
C ASN A 102 7.72 8.30 10.54
N PHE A 103 8.22 8.70 9.38
CA PHE A 103 8.31 7.82 8.22
C PHE A 103 9.35 6.71 8.45
N ASN A 104 9.10 5.53 7.90
CA ASN A 104 10.17 4.56 7.75
C ASN A 104 11.21 5.09 6.74
N MET A 105 12.42 5.42 7.22
CA MET A 105 13.47 6.03 6.41
C MET A 105 13.95 5.14 5.25
N GLN A 106 13.92 3.81 5.41
CA GLN A 106 14.29 2.89 4.33
C GLN A 106 13.24 2.91 3.22
N LEU A 107 11.94 2.83 3.57
CA LEU A 107 10.88 2.97 2.58
C LEU A 107 10.97 4.31 1.87
N LYS A 108 11.23 5.40 2.61
CA LYS A 108 11.44 6.73 2.02
C LYS A 108 12.55 6.74 0.98
N GLN A 109 13.72 6.18 1.31
CA GLN A 109 14.85 6.07 0.40
C GLN A 109 14.54 5.21 -0.83
N ILE A 110 13.82 4.10 -0.65
CA ILE A 110 13.39 3.22 -1.74
C ILE A 110 12.50 3.99 -2.73
N VAL A 111 11.48 4.68 -2.22
CA VAL A 111 10.50 5.39 -3.06
C VAL A 111 11.12 6.61 -3.74
N ASP A 112 11.89 7.42 -3.02
CA ASP A 112 12.60 8.57 -3.60
C ASP A 112 13.55 8.12 -4.72
N SER A 113 14.33 7.06 -4.49
CA SER A 113 15.27 6.54 -5.49
C SER A 113 14.55 5.91 -6.68
N ALA A 114 13.46 5.17 -6.45
CA ALA A 114 12.64 4.60 -7.51
C ALA A 114 12.06 5.68 -8.42
N MET A 115 11.63 6.81 -7.86
CA MET A 115 11.09 7.92 -8.63
C MET A 115 12.14 8.64 -9.48
N VAL A 116 13.36 8.79 -8.97
CA VAL A 116 14.50 9.31 -9.76
C VAL A 116 14.81 8.36 -10.93
N LEU A 117 14.87 7.05 -10.67
CA LEU A 117 15.11 6.04 -11.72
C LEU A 117 13.99 6.07 -12.77
N TYR A 118 12.73 6.06 -12.35
CA TYR A 118 11.57 6.07 -13.22
C TYR A 118 11.53 7.32 -14.13
N THR A 119 11.80 8.51 -13.59
CA THR A 119 11.79 9.75 -14.38
C THR A 119 12.95 9.84 -15.36
N THR A 120 14.13 9.38 -14.94
CA THR A 120 15.31 9.25 -15.81
C THR A 120 15.02 8.32 -16.99
N GLN A 121 14.43 7.15 -16.73
CA GLN A 121 14.06 6.18 -17.77
C GLN A 121 12.96 6.71 -18.71
N SER A 122 12.09 7.57 -18.21
CA SER A 122 11.01 8.19 -19.01
C SER A 122 11.48 9.38 -19.87
N GLY A 123 12.76 9.76 -19.79
CA GLY A 123 13.31 10.94 -20.49
C GLY A 123 12.78 12.28 -19.96
N SER A 124 12.20 12.29 -18.76
CA SER A 124 11.64 13.50 -18.15
C SER A 124 12.74 14.31 -17.44
N ASN A 125 12.83 15.60 -17.75
CA ASN A 125 13.74 16.53 -17.07
C ASN A 125 13.15 17.08 -15.75
N LYS A 126 12.03 16.52 -15.26
CA LYS A 126 11.39 16.94 -14.02
C LYS A 126 12.28 16.60 -12.83
N ARG A 127 12.68 17.61 -12.06
CA ARG A 127 13.33 17.39 -10.76
C ARG A 127 12.33 16.72 -9.82
N VAL A 128 12.57 15.47 -9.46
CA VAL A 128 11.67 14.73 -8.57
C VAL A 128 12.02 15.01 -7.13
N LYS A 129 11.13 15.72 -6.43
CA LYS A 129 11.13 15.81 -4.98
C LYS A 129 9.72 15.46 -4.50
N LEU A 130 9.58 14.30 -3.88
CA LEU A 130 8.30 13.89 -3.32
C LEU A 130 7.97 14.72 -2.08
N ASN A 131 6.72 15.12 -1.97
CA ASN A 131 6.14 15.59 -0.71
C ASN A 131 5.78 14.36 0.13
N TRP A 132 6.26 14.29 1.38
CA TRP A 132 5.96 13.17 2.28
C TRP A 132 4.99 13.63 3.35
N VAL A 133 3.87 12.92 3.48
CA VAL A 133 2.80 13.25 4.43
C VAL A 133 2.58 12.07 5.37
N ASN A 134 2.71 12.29 6.67
CA ASN A 134 2.36 11.29 7.67
C ASN A 134 0.88 11.42 7.97
N VAL A 135 0.10 10.40 7.64
CA VAL A 135 -1.35 10.45 7.75
C VAL A 135 -1.76 10.06 9.16
N THR A 136 -2.51 10.92 9.82
CA THR A 136 -3.24 10.56 11.03
C THR A 136 -4.32 9.54 10.66
N CYS A 137 -4.10 8.28 11.01
CA CYS A 137 -4.98 7.16 10.70
C CYS A 137 -5.40 6.43 12.00
N PRO A 138 -6.46 5.60 11.93
CA PRO A 138 -6.88 4.74 13.04
C PRO A 138 -5.70 4.00 13.66
N VAL A 139 -5.56 4.12 14.98
CA VAL A 139 -4.49 3.47 15.75
C VAL A 139 -4.98 2.10 16.20
N GLN A 140 -4.12 1.09 16.09
CA GLN A 140 -4.45 -0.26 16.55
C GLN A 140 -4.31 -0.39 18.08
N PRO A 141 -5.15 -1.20 18.74
CA PRO A 141 -5.08 -1.38 20.19
C PRO A 141 -3.95 -2.33 20.61
N GLY A 142 -3.59 -3.28 19.75
CA GLY A 142 -2.61 -4.33 20.01
C GLY A 142 -1.36 -4.22 19.14
N SER A 143 -0.60 -5.32 19.03
CA SER A 143 0.65 -5.36 18.26
C SER A 143 0.56 -6.19 16.98
N THR A 144 -0.60 -6.73 16.61
CA THR A 144 -0.71 -7.75 15.53
C THR A 144 -1.73 -7.41 14.44
N GLU A 145 -2.51 -6.35 14.66
CA GLU A 145 -3.65 -5.94 13.83
C GLU A 145 -3.22 -5.10 12.62
N CYS A 146 -1.95 -4.71 12.55
CA CYS A 146 -1.37 -3.83 11.54
C CYS A 146 -1.71 -4.22 10.11
N GLY A 147 -1.67 -5.53 9.82
CA GLY A 147 -2.06 -6.05 8.52
C GLY A 147 -3.51 -5.73 8.18
N TYR A 148 -4.43 -5.95 9.11
CA TYR A 148 -5.86 -5.66 8.89
C TYR A 148 -6.14 -4.17 8.76
N TYR A 149 -5.49 -3.34 9.57
CA TYR A 149 -5.58 -1.88 9.45
C TYR A 149 -5.10 -1.42 8.07
N MET A 150 -3.96 -1.94 7.60
CA MET A 150 -3.45 -1.67 6.26
C MET A 150 -4.44 -2.12 5.17
N LEU A 151 -5.07 -3.30 5.29
CA LEU A 151 -6.09 -3.76 4.35
C LEU A 151 -7.30 -2.82 4.33
N ARG A 152 -7.73 -2.35 5.51
CA ARG A 152 -8.83 -1.39 5.66
C ARG A 152 -8.50 -0.04 5.04
N PHE A 153 -7.28 0.48 5.25
CA PHE A 153 -6.82 1.69 4.58
C PHE A 153 -6.90 1.58 3.06
N MET A 154 -6.42 0.47 2.49
CA MET A 154 -6.50 0.25 1.04
C MET A 154 -7.95 0.19 0.55
N LYS A 155 -8.84 -0.44 1.32
CA LYS A 155 -10.27 -0.52 0.98
C LYS A 155 -10.93 0.87 0.97
N GLU A 156 -10.74 1.66 2.03
CA GLU A 156 -11.29 3.02 2.12
C GLU A 156 -10.85 3.88 0.93
N ILE A 157 -9.57 3.84 0.55
CA ILE A 157 -9.07 4.62 -0.58
C ILE A 157 -9.65 4.12 -1.91
N VAL A 158 -9.87 2.81 -2.07
CA VAL A 158 -10.51 2.24 -3.27
C VAL A 158 -11.98 2.63 -3.36
N GLU A 159 -12.68 2.77 -2.24
CA GLU A 159 -14.12 3.03 -2.21
C GLU A 159 -14.47 4.52 -2.18
N GLU A 160 -13.62 5.35 -1.59
CA GLU A 160 -13.89 6.76 -1.33
C GLU A 160 -12.89 7.73 -1.99
N GLY A 161 -11.81 7.21 -2.59
CA GLY A 161 -10.74 8.02 -3.17
C GLY A 161 -9.66 8.42 -2.15
N ILE A 162 -8.62 9.09 -2.65
CA ILE A 162 -7.45 9.49 -1.85
C ILE A 162 -7.79 10.59 -0.82
N GLU A 163 -8.89 11.30 -1.03
CA GLU A 163 -9.42 12.35 -0.17
C GLU A 163 -9.72 11.84 1.24
N VAL A 164 -9.97 10.53 1.40
CA VAL A 164 -10.17 9.89 2.70
C VAL A 164 -8.95 9.99 3.61
N LEU A 165 -7.75 10.24 3.06
CA LEU A 165 -6.51 10.39 3.83
C LEU A 165 -6.40 11.73 4.57
N ILE A 166 -7.20 12.73 4.19
CA ILE A 166 -7.10 14.10 4.72
C ILE A 166 -8.25 14.40 5.72
N ARG A 167 -9.20 13.47 5.87
CA ARG A 167 -10.33 13.65 6.80
C ARG A 167 -9.87 13.48 8.25
N ASP A 168 -10.14 14.51 9.06
CA ASP A 168 -9.88 14.49 10.50
C ASP A 168 -10.82 13.52 11.26
N GLY A 169 -10.41 13.13 12.47
CA GLY A 169 -11.30 12.46 13.42
C GLY A 169 -11.48 10.95 13.21
N LYS A 170 -10.52 10.28 12.57
CA LYS A 170 -10.59 8.83 12.39
C LYS A 170 -10.44 8.08 13.72
N ALA A 171 -11.55 7.51 14.21
CA ALA A 171 -11.57 6.65 15.37
C ALA A 171 -10.87 5.31 15.09
N GLU A 172 -10.50 4.59 16.14
CA GLU A 172 -10.05 3.21 16.05
C GLU A 172 -11.07 2.35 15.27
N TYR A 173 -10.58 1.40 14.46
CA TYR A 173 -11.47 0.47 13.77
C TYR A 173 -12.16 -0.47 14.75
N THR A 174 -13.46 -0.63 14.57
CA THR A 174 -14.24 -1.57 15.37
C THR A 174 -13.98 -3.00 14.94
N THR A 175 -14.36 -3.97 15.77
CA THR A 175 -14.32 -5.38 15.38
C THR A 175 -15.14 -5.64 14.11
N ALA A 176 -16.26 -4.96 13.93
CA ALA A 176 -17.09 -5.07 12.72
C ALA A 176 -16.35 -4.59 11.46
N ASP A 177 -15.58 -3.50 11.54
CA ASP A 177 -14.77 -3.01 10.43
C ASP A 177 -13.71 -4.03 9.98
N ILE A 178 -13.14 -4.76 10.96
CA ILE A 178 -12.15 -5.82 10.71
C ILE A 178 -12.83 -7.12 10.22
N ASP A 179 -13.98 -7.48 10.76
CA ASP A 179 -14.74 -8.66 10.34
C ASP A 179 -15.23 -8.50 8.90
N GLU A 180 -15.59 -7.30 8.47
CA GLU A 180 -15.92 -7.01 7.08
C GLU A 180 -14.75 -7.37 6.13
N ILE A 181 -13.51 -7.03 6.50
CA ILE A 181 -12.31 -7.40 5.72
C ILE A 181 -12.16 -8.92 5.65
N ARG A 182 -12.40 -9.63 6.76
CA ARG A 182 -12.29 -11.10 6.84
C ARG A 182 -13.35 -11.78 5.99
N GLU A 183 -14.59 -11.34 6.07
CA GLU A 183 -15.71 -11.90 5.33
C GLU A 183 -15.54 -11.68 3.83
N GLU A 184 -15.14 -10.46 3.43
CA GLU A 184 -14.88 -10.13 2.03
C GLU A 184 -13.74 -10.98 1.46
N TRP A 185 -12.63 -11.08 2.19
CA TRP A 185 -11.49 -11.91 1.81
C TRP A 185 -11.86 -13.40 1.75
N SER A 186 -12.55 -13.92 2.76
CA SER A 186 -12.98 -15.31 2.85
C SER A 186 -13.90 -15.67 1.68
N THR A 187 -14.88 -14.82 1.38
CA THR A 187 -15.80 -15.00 0.25
C THR A 187 -15.03 -15.07 -1.06
N PHE A 188 -14.08 -14.17 -1.28
CA PHE A 188 -13.26 -14.17 -2.47
C PHE A 188 -12.42 -15.45 -2.59
N VAL A 189 -11.67 -15.82 -1.55
CA VAL A 189 -10.77 -16.99 -1.59
C VAL A 189 -11.55 -18.30 -1.75
N THR A 190 -12.67 -18.47 -1.05
CA THR A 190 -13.53 -19.65 -1.18
C THR A 190 -14.07 -19.82 -2.60
N CYS A 191 -14.40 -18.72 -3.28
CA CYS A 191 -14.81 -18.75 -4.69
C CYS A 191 -13.71 -19.24 -5.66
N PHE A 192 -12.43 -19.24 -5.28
CA PHE A 192 -11.36 -19.82 -6.10
C PHE A 192 -11.03 -21.27 -5.73
N ILE A 193 -11.25 -21.66 -4.47
CA ILE A 193 -10.93 -23.02 -4.00
C ILE A 193 -12.01 -24.02 -4.42
N TYR A 194 -13.28 -23.64 -4.31
CA TYR A 194 -14.42 -24.55 -4.56
C TYR A 194 -15.03 -24.39 -5.95
N ARG A 195 -14.26 -23.89 -6.91
CA ARG A 195 -14.65 -23.78 -8.32
C ARG A 195 -14.36 -25.07 -9.09
#